data_AF-A0A1A0JSP8-F1
#
_entry.id   AF-A0A1A0JSP8-F1
#
_cell.length_a   1.000
_cell.length_b   1.000
_cell.length_c   1.000
_cell.angle_alpha   90.00
_cell.angle_beta   90.00
_cell.angle_gamma   90.00
#
_symmetry.space_group_name_H-M   'P 1'
#
loop_
_entity.id
_entity.type
_entity.pdbx_description
1 polymer ?
#
loop_
_entity_poly.entity_id
_entity_poly.type
_entity_poly.pdbx_seq_one_letter_code
_entity_poly.pdbx_strand_id
1 'polypeptide(L)'
;MTTRKIVAGLVGSLAMLVSVMLPGVSAQAQPLPGSSAAIDRFQAPQFPDFNQLVQQFDQGNRDGAWHLRTQLVHQANILNPQFAAGLAQTIDQALEFVFPGLIAQKQQAARGPAEPMTPAPSRGPHIDTGACPADARVCVDIDGRRTWLQDGHGSVTHVASAMAPGKPGQDTPRGTFHVNRKVKDEISYEFNNAPMPYAIYFTNNGHAFHEGSPAYDSAGCVRLPNQDAITFWNHLNIGDKVFIY
;
A
#
# COMPACT_ATOMS: atom_id res chain seq x y z
N MET A 1 66.37 -0.23 52.78
CA MET A 1 66.23 1.21 53.09
C MET A 1 65.38 1.83 51.99
N THR A 2 64.24 2.50 52.14
CA THR A 2 63.36 2.88 53.25
C THR A 2 62.10 3.42 52.52
N THR A 3 61.00 2.67 52.47
CA THR A 3 59.68 2.98 53.07
C THR A 3 59.01 4.33 52.74
N ARG A 4 57.69 4.23 52.42
CA ARG A 4 56.54 5.15 52.69
C ARG A 4 56.33 6.33 51.70
N LYS A 5 55.10 6.76 51.33
CA LYS A 5 53.74 6.50 51.84
C LYS A 5 52.68 7.03 50.83
N ILE A 6 51.50 6.40 50.89
CA ILE A 6 50.20 6.78 50.30
C ILE A 6 49.62 8.01 51.02
N VAL A 7 48.92 8.92 50.30
CA VAL A 7 47.77 9.69 50.82
C VAL A 7 46.73 9.94 49.70
N ALA A 8 45.47 9.67 50.02
CA ALA A 8 44.27 9.89 49.23
C ALA A 8 43.74 11.34 49.34
N GLY A 9 42.98 11.79 48.34
CA GLY A 9 42.21 13.03 48.39
C GLY A 9 40.99 12.97 47.46
N LEU A 10 39.82 12.80 48.06
CA LEU A 10 38.48 12.94 47.46
C LEU A 10 38.08 14.42 47.34
N VAL A 11 36.88 14.64 46.75
CA VAL A 11 36.07 15.88 46.65
C VAL A 11 36.37 16.71 45.38
N GLY A 12 35.43 17.12 44.53
CA GLY A 12 33.97 17.09 44.55
C GLY A 12 33.43 17.79 43.29
N SER A 13 32.19 17.45 42.96
CA SER A 13 31.30 17.89 41.89
C SER A 13 31.45 19.31 41.31
N LEU A 14 31.26 19.45 39.99
CA LEU A 14 30.33 20.45 39.42
C LEU A 14 29.89 20.04 38.01
N ALA A 15 28.67 19.52 37.88
CA ALA A 15 27.97 19.38 36.61
C ALA A 15 27.19 20.69 36.37
N MET A 16 27.53 21.44 35.33
CA MET A 16 26.70 22.55 34.86
C MET A 16 25.66 22.02 33.87
N LEU A 17 24.43 21.87 34.36
CA LEU A 17 23.21 21.77 33.57
C LEU A 17 22.89 23.14 32.98
N VAL A 18 22.97 23.27 31.66
CA VAL A 18 22.40 24.40 30.92
C VAL A 18 20.95 24.05 30.59
N SER A 19 20.04 24.48 31.47
CA SER A 19 18.59 24.47 31.20
C SER A 19 18.23 25.70 30.37
N VAL A 20 17.93 25.52 29.09
CA VAL A 20 17.29 26.56 28.27
C VAL A 20 15.79 26.51 28.55
N MET A 21 15.30 27.50 29.30
CA MET A 21 13.88 27.75 29.54
C MET A 21 13.27 28.37 28.27
N LEU A 22 12.30 27.69 27.66
CA LEU A 22 11.35 28.29 26.72
C LEU A 22 10.02 28.54 27.46
N PRO A 23 9.39 29.72 27.31
CA PRO A 23 8.09 29.97 27.93
C PRO A 23 7.00 29.08 27.29
N GLY A 24 6.21 28.45 28.14
CA GLY A 24 5.03 27.68 27.74
C GLY A 24 3.99 28.58 27.07
N VAL A 25 3.73 28.31 25.79
CA VAL A 25 2.55 28.81 25.10
C VAL A 25 1.39 27.89 25.43
N SER A 26 0.56 28.31 26.39
CA SER A 26 -0.77 27.76 26.61
C SER A 26 -1.64 28.14 25.42
N ALA A 27 -1.76 27.25 24.43
CA ALA A 27 -2.69 27.44 23.32
C ALA A 27 -4.13 27.24 23.84
N GLN A 28 -4.76 28.33 24.27
CA GLN A 28 -6.20 28.38 24.48
C GLN A 28 -6.86 28.31 23.08
N ALA A 29 -7.37 27.13 22.73
CA ALA A 29 -8.17 26.96 21.52
C ALA A 29 -9.47 27.76 21.67
N GLN A 30 -9.56 28.89 20.98
CA GLN A 30 -10.83 29.58 20.78
C GLN A 30 -11.64 28.83 19.72
N PRO A 31 -12.94 28.53 19.96
CA PRO A 31 -13.76 27.89 18.97
C PRO A 31 -14.03 28.84 17.79
N LEU A 32 -13.81 28.35 16.57
CA LEU A 32 -14.20 29.04 15.34
C LEU A 32 -15.73 29.09 15.23
N PRO A 33 -16.33 30.23 14.84
CA PRO A 33 -17.77 30.32 14.64
C PRO A 33 -18.13 29.70 13.28
N GLY A 34 -19.00 28.68 13.29
CA GLY A 34 -19.73 28.26 12.09
C GLY A 34 -19.99 26.77 11.87
N SER A 35 -19.42 25.86 12.67
CA SER A 35 -19.55 24.42 12.40
C SER A 35 -20.53 23.65 13.29
N SER A 36 -21.12 24.26 14.31
CA SER A 36 -21.96 23.53 15.28
C SER A 36 -23.35 23.12 14.77
N ALA A 37 -23.88 23.76 13.72
CA ALA A 37 -25.25 23.48 13.27
C ALA A 37 -25.37 22.32 12.26
N ALA A 38 -24.27 21.93 11.58
CA ALA A 38 -24.29 20.90 10.54
C ALA A 38 -23.91 19.50 11.06
N ILE A 39 -23.30 19.42 12.24
CA ILE A 39 -22.81 18.16 12.81
C ILE A 39 -23.88 17.48 13.68
N ASP A 40 -24.87 18.23 14.18
CA ASP A 40 -25.93 17.73 15.08
C ASP A 40 -27.03 16.89 14.40
N ARG A 41 -27.01 16.72 13.08
CA ARG A 41 -28.01 15.91 12.34
C ARG A 41 -27.47 14.65 11.70
N PHE A 42 -26.18 14.37 11.83
CA PHE A 42 -25.63 13.09 11.41
C PHE A 42 -25.58 12.16 12.62
N GLN A 43 -26.54 11.25 12.68
CA GLN A 43 -26.40 10.07 13.54
C GLN A 43 -25.37 9.15 12.89
N ALA A 44 -24.09 9.46 13.13
CA ALA A 44 -22.97 8.71 12.62
C ALA A 44 -23.01 7.28 13.19
N PRO A 45 -22.59 6.26 12.40
CA PRO A 45 -22.31 4.95 12.96
C PRO A 45 -21.30 5.14 14.10
N GLN A 46 -21.56 4.44 15.20
CA GLN A 46 -20.82 4.57 16.46
C GLN A 46 -19.32 4.53 16.16
N PHE A 47 -18.68 5.70 16.25
CA PHE A 47 -17.25 5.81 16.10
C PHE A 47 -16.61 4.94 17.20
N PRO A 48 -15.56 4.15 16.88
CA PRO A 48 -14.76 3.52 17.92
C PRO A 48 -14.27 4.60 18.89
N ASP A 49 -14.19 4.22 20.17
CA ASP A 49 -13.96 5.09 21.33
C ASP A 49 -12.91 6.17 21.04
N PHE A 50 -13.34 7.42 21.07
CA PHE A 50 -12.47 8.59 20.85
C PHE A 50 -11.26 8.56 21.81
N ASN A 51 -11.39 7.98 23.00
CA ASN A 51 -10.27 7.80 23.92
C ASN A 51 -9.23 6.81 23.40
N GLN A 52 -9.62 5.78 22.64
CA GLN A 52 -8.66 4.87 21.99
C GLN A 52 -7.96 5.57 20.81
N LEU A 53 -8.67 6.42 20.08
CA LEU A 53 -8.10 7.24 19.00
C LEU A 53 -7.05 8.22 19.55
N VAL A 54 -7.34 8.84 20.69
CA VAL A 54 -6.42 9.74 21.41
C VAL A 54 -5.21 8.97 21.96
N GLN A 55 -5.39 7.75 22.48
CA GLN A 55 -4.28 6.92 22.98
C GLN A 55 -3.37 6.39 21.86
N GLN A 56 -3.89 6.15 20.65
CA GLN A 56 -3.05 5.89 19.47
C GLN A 56 -2.29 7.14 19.01
N PHE A 57 -2.86 8.33 19.21
CA PHE A 57 -2.18 9.61 18.98
C PHE A 57 -1.03 9.82 19.99
N ASP A 58 -1.22 9.37 21.23
CA ASP A 58 -0.24 9.47 22.33
C ASP A 58 0.97 8.54 22.14
N GLN A 59 0.80 7.43 21.40
CA GLN A 59 1.89 6.52 21.02
C GLN A 59 2.46 6.80 19.61
N GLY A 60 1.84 7.71 18.86
CA GLY A 60 2.03 7.86 17.42
C GLY A 60 2.80 9.12 17.03
N ASN A 61 4.12 8.98 16.89
CA ASN A 61 4.97 9.89 16.11
C ASN A 61 4.44 10.05 14.67
N ARG A 62 5.06 10.93 13.86
CA ARG A 62 4.79 11.19 12.42
C ARG A 62 4.29 9.97 11.60
N ASP A 63 4.77 8.77 11.90
CA ASP A 63 4.35 7.51 11.27
C ASP A 63 2.88 7.11 11.57
N GLY A 64 2.41 7.25 12.80
CA GLY A 64 1.03 6.92 13.19
C GLY A 64 0.01 7.81 12.46
N ALA A 65 0.30 9.10 12.37
CA ALA A 65 -0.52 10.06 11.62
C ALA A 65 -0.61 9.71 10.12
N TRP A 66 0.50 9.26 9.53
CA TRP A 66 0.53 8.79 8.15
C TRP A 66 -0.27 7.49 7.95
N HIS A 67 -0.19 6.55 8.89
CA HIS A 67 -0.95 5.29 8.83
C HIS A 67 -2.46 5.53 8.91
N LEU A 68 -2.92 6.37 9.84
CA LEU A 68 -4.33 6.70 9.99
C LEU A 68 -4.89 7.36 8.71
N ARG A 69 -4.18 8.35 8.16
CA ARG A 69 -4.54 8.97 6.88
C ARG A 69 -4.66 7.94 5.77
N THR A 70 -3.69 7.04 5.66
CA THR A 70 -3.68 6.00 4.63
C THR A 70 -4.90 5.07 4.78
N GLN A 71 -5.25 4.69 6.01
CA GLN A 71 -6.40 3.84 6.29
C GLN A 71 -7.73 4.52 5.95
N LEU A 72 -7.91 5.79 6.35
CA LEU A 72 -9.13 6.55 6.09
C LEU A 72 -9.36 6.79 4.59
N VAL A 73 -8.31 7.18 3.88
CA VAL A 73 -8.38 7.39 2.43
C VAL A 73 -8.65 6.07 1.70
N HIS A 74 -8.02 4.97 2.12
CA HIS A 74 -8.28 3.65 1.53
C HIS A 74 -9.73 3.21 1.72
N GLN A 75 -10.26 3.34 2.94
CA GLN A 75 -11.64 2.99 3.25
C GLN A 75 -12.64 3.86 2.45
N ALA A 76 -12.37 5.16 2.32
CA ALA A 76 -13.19 6.06 1.51
C ALA A 76 -13.14 5.70 0.02
N ASN A 77 -11.98 5.29 -0.50
CA ASN A 77 -11.81 4.95 -1.91
C ASN A 77 -12.58 3.67 -2.30
N ILE A 78 -12.70 2.72 -1.37
CA ILE A 78 -13.54 1.52 -1.54
C ILE A 78 -15.02 1.89 -1.66
N LEU A 79 -15.46 2.92 -0.93
CA LEU A 79 -16.86 3.34 -0.90
C LEU A 79 -17.22 4.25 -2.09
N ASN A 80 -16.40 5.28 -2.35
CA ASN A 80 -16.59 6.22 -3.45
C ASN A 80 -15.27 6.95 -3.77
N PRO A 81 -14.67 6.75 -4.95
CA PRO A 81 -13.39 7.37 -5.33
C PRO A 81 -13.41 8.90 -5.41
N GLN A 82 -14.51 9.51 -5.87
CA GLN A 82 -14.62 10.97 -5.94
C GLN A 82 -14.65 11.61 -4.55
N PHE A 83 -15.37 10.98 -3.61
CA PHE A 83 -15.40 11.42 -2.21
C PHE A 83 -14.03 11.25 -1.53
N ALA A 84 -13.36 10.12 -1.78
CA ALA A 84 -12.05 9.83 -1.21
C ALA A 84 -10.99 10.89 -1.57
N ALA A 85 -11.04 11.42 -2.79
CA ALA A 85 -10.13 12.48 -3.24
C ALA A 85 -10.31 13.78 -2.43
N GLY A 86 -11.55 14.20 -2.18
CA GLY A 86 -11.82 15.40 -1.37
C GLY A 86 -11.43 15.20 0.10
N LEU A 87 -11.71 14.02 0.65
CA LEU A 87 -11.31 13.67 2.01
C LEU A 87 -9.79 13.64 2.16
N ALA A 88 -9.07 13.06 1.21
CA ALA A 88 -7.60 13.01 1.22
C ALA A 88 -7.00 14.42 1.26
N GLN A 89 -7.50 15.37 0.46
CA GLN A 89 -7.04 16.75 0.47
C GLN A 89 -7.25 17.43 1.83
N THR A 90 -8.37 17.15 2.48
CA THR A 90 -8.71 17.74 3.78
C THR A 90 -7.79 17.20 4.88
N ILE A 91 -7.58 15.88 4.90
CA ILE A 91 -6.66 15.23 5.85
C ILE A 91 -5.22 15.67 5.59
N ASP A 92 -4.82 15.84 4.32
CA ASP A 92 -3.48 16.29 3.95
C ASP A 92 -3.19 17.71 4.44
N GLN A 93 -4.15 18.63 4.37
CA GLN A 93 -4.00 19.98 4.92
C GLN A 93 -3.83 19.94 6.44
N ALA A 94 -4.61 19.11 7.14
CA ALA A 94 -4.48 18.94 8.59
C ALA A 94 -3.14 18.31 8.98
N LEU A 95 -2.69 17.29 8.23
CA LEU A 95 -1.39 16.67 8.45
C LEU A 95 -0.23 17.61 8.18
N GLU A 96 -0.31 18.45 7.15
CA GLU A 96 0.75 19.42 6.85
C GLU A 96 0.83 20.51 7.93
N PHE A 97 -0.31 20.91 8.51
CA PHE A 97 -0.35 21.84 9.64
C PHE A 97 0.27 21.25 10.91
N VAL A 98 -0.03 19.98 11.23
CA VAL A 98 0.44 19.34 12.47
C VAL A 98 1.85 18.74 12.32
N PHE A 99 2.17 18.20 11.15
CA PHE A 99 3.44 17.54 10.83
C PHE A 99 4.01 18.04 9.49
N PRO A 100 4.60 19.25 9.47
CA PRO A 100 5.15 19.84 8.26
C PRO A 100 6.13 18.91 7.54
N GLY A 101 5.95 18.77 6.22
CA GLY A 101 6.77 17.94 5.34
C GLY A 101 6.61 16.43 5.53
N LEU A 102 5.70 15.95 6.36
CA LEU A 102 5.45 14.51 6.55
C LEU A 102 5.01 13.84 5.25
N ILE A 103 4.08 14.47 4.54
CA ILE A 103 3.54 13.94 3.28
C ILE A 103 4.66 13.86 2.24
N ALA A 104 5.44 14.93 2.09
CA ALA A 104 6.57 14.97 1.18
C ALA A 104 7.61 13.89 1.52
N GLN A 105 7.97 13.74 2.81
CA GLN A 105 8.90 12.73 3.29
C GLN A 105 8.42 11.31 2.98
N LYS A 106 7.15 10.98 3.26
CA LYS A 106 6.59 9.65 3.00
C LYS A 106 6.46 9.37 1.50
N GLN A 107 6.10 10.37 0.70
CA GLN A 107 6.10 10.27 -0.76
C GLN A 107 7.51 10.15 -1.35
N GLN A 108 8.53 10.79 -0.76
CA GLN A 108 9.92 10.63 -1.17
C GLN A 108 10.46 9.26 -0.77
N ALA A 109 10.15 8.77 0.43
CA ALA A 109 10.48 7.42 0.86
C ALA A 109 9.83 6.35 -0.03
N ALA A 110 8.60 6.58 -0.48
CA ALA A 110 7.92 5.72 -1.46
C ALA A 110 8.52 5.82 -2.88
N ARG A 111 9.14 6.96 -3.23
CA ARG A 111 9.82 7.18 -4.51
C ARG A 111 11.26 6.64 -4.56
N GLY A 112 11.92 6.47 -3.41
CA GLY A 112 13.34 6.11 -3.34
C GLY A 112 14.28 7.26 -3.76
N PRO A 113 15.61 7.07 -3.73
CA PRO A 113 16.56 8.08 -4.18
C PRO A 113 16.33 8.40 -5.67
N ALA A 114 16.02 9.65 -5.96
CA ALA A 114 15.78 10.12 -7.32
C ALA A 114 17.11 10.20 -8.10
N GLU A 115 17.28 9.33 -9.10
CA GLU A 115 18.16 9.66 -10.22
C GLU A 115 17.58 10.87 -10.98
N PRO A 116 18.40 11.73 -11.59
CA PRO A 116 17.91 12.96 -12.23
C PRO A 116 16.98 12.62 -13.39
N MET A 117 15.70 12.94 -13.23
CA MET A 117 14.68 12.72 -14.26
C MET A 117 14.76 13.81 -15.32
N THR A 118 15.26 13.49 -16.50
CA THR A 118 14.91 14.21 -17.74
C THR A 118 13.38 14.17 -17.96
N PRO A 119 12.77 15.19 -18.61
CA PRO A 119 11.33 15.19 -18.83
C PRO A 119 10.94 13.98 -19.68
N ALA A 120 10.11 13.08 -19.12
CA ALA A 120 9.69 11.87 -19.81
C ALA A 120 8.62 12.18 -20.87
N PRO A 121 8.78 11.71 -22.13
CA PRO A 121 7.68 11.69 -23.08
C PRO A 121 6.64 10.63 -22.65
N SER A 122 5.36 10.89 -22.92
CA SER A 122 4.24 10.00 -22.61
C SER A 122 4.28 8.69 -23.42
N ARG A 123 4.99 7.69 -22.90
CA ARG A 123 4.84 6.29 -23.29
C ARG A 123 4.69 5.48 -22.01
N GLY A 124 3.74 4.55 -21.98
CA GLY A 124 3.49 3.66 -20.84
C GLY A 124 4.76 2.91 -20.40
N PRO A 125 4.70 2.14 -19.30
CA PRO A 125 5.86 1.42 -18.81
C PRO A 125 6.47 0.55 -19.92
N HIS A 126 7.67 0.93 -20.37
CA HIS A 126 8.45 0.17 -21.36
C HIS A 126 9.09 -1.02 -20.64
N ILE A 127 8.39 -2.13 -20.60
CA ILE A 127 8.96 -3.43 -20.22
C ILE A 127 9.30 -4.23 -21.47
N ASP A 128 10.30 -5.10 -21.37
CA ASP A 128 10.50 -6.15 -22.37
C ASP A 128 9.34 -7.15 -22.26
N THR A 129 8.49 -7.17 -23.29
CA THR A 129 7.30 -8.04 -23.34
C THR A 129 7.64 -9.47 -23.74
N GLY A 130 8.88 -9.77 -24.12
CA GLY A 130 9.33 -11.11 -24.49
C GLY A 130 8.45 -11.77 -25.56
N ALA A 131 8.08 -13.03 -25.34
CA ALA A 131 7.30 -13.85 -26.28
C ALA A 131 5.79 -13.57 -26.28
N CYS A 132 5.33 -12.56 -25.54
CA CYS A 132 3.92 -12.23 -25.39
C CYS A 132 3.28 -11.77 -26.72
N PRO A 133 2.23 -12.45 -27.22
CA PRO A 133 1.52 -12.04 -28.43
C PRO A 133 0.86 -10.66 -28.27
N ALA A 134 0.88 -9.85 -29.32
CA ALA A 134 0.28 -8.52 -29.28
C ALA A 134 -1.23 -8.52 -28.99
N ASP A 135 -1.94 -9.59 -29.38
CA ASP A 135 -3.38 -9.75 -29.18
C ASP A 135 -3.74 -10.39 -27.83
N ALA A 136 -2.76 -10.69 -26.97
CA ALA A 136 -3.02 -11.02 -25.58
C ALA A 136 -3.50 -9.77 -24.82
N ARG A 137 -4.41 -9.96 -23.87
CA ARG A 137 -4.83 -8.89 -22.94
C ARG A 137 -4.08 -8.95 -21.62
N VAL A 138 -3.54 -10.12 -21.29
CA VAL A 138 -2.64 -10.32 -20.17
C VAL A 138 -1.57 -11.34 -20.54
N CYS A 139 -0.34 -11.06 -20.13
CA CYS A 139 0.79 -11.95 -20.29
C CYS A 139 1.46 -12.22 -18.96
N VAL A 140 1.86 -13.48 -18.78
CA VAL A 140 2.51 -13.99 -17.57
C VAL A 140 3.82 -14.63 -17.98
N ASP A 141 4.91 -14.10 -17.44
CA ASP A 141 6.24 -14.67 -17.53
C ASP A 141 6.54 -15.35 -16.19
N ILE A 142 6.44 -16.67 -16.17
CA ILE A 142 6.61 -17.49 -14.97
C ILE A 142 8.06 -17.43 -14.50
N ASP A 143 9.01 -17.52 -15.44
CA ASP A 143 10.44 -17.56 -15.14
C ASP A 143 10.95 -16.18 -14.68
N GLY A 144 10.40 -15.11 -15.26
CA GLY A 144 10.66 -13.72 -14.86
C GLY A 144 9.82 -13.20 -13.68
N ARG A 145 8.91 -14.03 -13.13
CA ARG A 145 7.97 -13.69 -12.03
C ARG A 145 7.29 -12.33 -12.19
N ARG A 146 6.78 -12.07 -13.39
CA ARG A 146 6.14 -10.80 -13.76
C ARG A 146 4.90 -11.04 -14.61
N THR A 147 3.96 -10.11 -14.53
CA THR A 147 2.72 -10.16 -15.32
C THR A 147 2.24 -8.75 -15.63
N TRP A 148 1.61 -8.58 -16.78
CA TRP A 148 1.16 -7.27 -17.24
C TRP A 148 -0.09 -7.37 -18.10
N LEU A 149 -0.78 -6.25 -18.20
CA LEU A 149 -1.93 -6.06 -19.06
C LEU A 149 -1.52 -5.36 -20.36
N GLN A 150 -2.26 -5.66 -21.42
CA GLN A 150 -2.14 -5.01 -22.72
C GLN A 150 -3.50 -4.53 -23.24
N ASP A 151 -3.45 -3.62 -24.21
CA ASP A 151 -4.61 -3.11 -24.94
C ASP A 151 -5.19 -4.09 -25.97
N GLY A 152 -4.52 -5.23 -26.23
CA GLY A 152 -4.86 -6.18 -27.29
C GLY A 152 -4.25 -5.84 -28.66
N HIS A 153 -3.36 -4.85 -28.70
CA HIS A 153 -2.58 -4.43 -29.86
C HIS A 153 -1.08 -4.37 -29.56
N GLY A 154 -0.65 -5.00 -28.46
CA GLY A 154 0.74 -5.11 -28.03
C GLY A 154 1.19 -4.02 -27.06
N SER A 155 0.41 -2.95 -26.85
CA SER A 155 0.81 -1.87 -25.94
C SER A 155 0.57 -2.28 -24.49
N VAL A 156 1.60 -2.21 -23.66
CA VAL A 156 1.51 -2.45 -22.22
C VAL A 156 0.73 -1.31 -21.55
N THR A 157 -0.31 -1.65 -20.80
CA THR A 157 -1.19 -0.68 -20.11
C THR A 157 -0.96 -0.66 -18.61
N HIS A 158 -0.57 -1.78 -18.01
CA HIS A 158 -0.27 -1.89 -16.58
C HIS A 158 0.70 -3.03 -16.33
N VAL A 159 1.64 -2.88 -15.39
CA VAL A 159 2.61 -3.93 -15.02
C VAL A 159 2.51 -4.22 -13.53
N ALA A 160 2.28 -5.49 -13.20
CA ALA A 160 2.47 -6.01 -11.86
C ALA A 160 3.91 -6.53 -11.75
N SER A 161 4.77 -5.74 -11.10
CA SER A 161 6.20 -6.05 -10.93
C SER A 161 6.46 -7.14 -9.88
N ALA A 162 5.43 -7.59 -9.16
CA ALA A 162 5.49 -8.71 -8.24
C ALA A 162 4.29 -9.64 -8.48
N MET A 163 4.57 -10.92 -8.72
CA MET A 163 3.57 -11.99 -8.73
C MET A 163 4.19 -13.29 -8.21
N ALA A 164 3.33 -14.22 -7.79
CA ALA A 164 3.76 -15.57 -7.43
C ALA A 164 2.94 -16.63 -8.18
N PRO A 165 3.58 -17.48 -9.00
CA PRO A 165 2.93 -18.60 -9.66
C PRO A 165 2.78 -19.79 -8.71
N GLY A 166 2.29 -20.91 -9.24
CA GLY A 166 2.29 -22.20 -8.57
C GLY A 166 3.68 -22.71 -8.23
N LYS A 167 3.82 -23.34 -7.07
CA LYS A 167 5.05 -24.02 -6.65
C LYS A 167 5.29 -25.32 -7.43
N PRO A 168 6.52 -25.86 -7.45
CA PRO A 168 6.81 -27.14 -8.09
C PRO A 168 5.84 -28.26 -7.70
N GLY A 169 5.26 -28.92 -8.69
CA GLY A 169 4.25 -29.98 -8.51
C GLY A 169 2.81 -29.47 -8.34
N GLN A 170 2.61 -28.16 -8.30
CA GLN A 170 1.32 -27.46 -8.40
C GLN A 170 1.47 -26.28 -9.37
N ASP A 171 2.07 -26.56 -10.52
CA ASP A 171 2.56 -25.52 -11.43
C ASP A 171 1.42 -24.73 -12.08
N THR A 172 1.65 -23.43 -12.29
CA THR A 172 0.77 -22.64 -13.16
C THR A 172 0.94 -23.14 -14.61
N PRO A 173 -0.14 -23.51 -15.31
CA PRO A 173 -0.04 -24.08 -16.64
C PRO A 173 0.42 -23.01 -17.64
N ARG A 174 1.41 -23.36 -18.47
CA ARG A 174 1.87 -22.53 -19.61
C ARG A 174 0.98 -22.77 -20.83
N GLY A 175 0.85 -21.75 -21.67
CA GLY A 175 0.07 -21.80 -22.91
C GLY A 175 -0.87 -20.61 -23.08
N THR A 176 -1.81 -20.76 -24.01
CA THR A 176 -2.83 -19.75 -24.31
C THR A 176 -4.16 -20.16 -23.68
N PHE A 177 -4.75 -19.25 -22.92
CA PHE A 177 -6.02 -19.40 -22.23
C PHE A 177 -6.91 -18.19 -22.48
N HIS A 178 -8.12 -18.23 -21.92
CA HIS A 178 -9.06 -17.11 -21.98
C HIS A 178 -9.73 -16.97 -20.62
N VAL A 179 -9.94 -15.73 -20.18
CA VAL A 179 -10.72 -15.48 -18.96
C VAL A 179 -12.11 -16.08 -19.14
N ASN A 180 -12.53 -16.97 -18.25
CA ASN A 180 -13.82 -17.66 -18.36
C ASN A 180 -14.81 -17.25 -17.25
N ARG A 181 -14.30 -16.82 -16.10
CA ARG A 181 -15.10 -16.48 -14.92
C ARG A 181 -14.38 -15.46 -14.06
N LYS A 182 -15.16 -14.63 -13.38
CA LYS A 182 -14.69 -13.62 -12.45
C LYS A 182 -15.55 -13.70 -11.19
N VAL A 183 -14.94 -13.92 -10.01
CA VAL A 183 -15.61 -13.81 -8.70
C VAL A 183 -14.86 -12.84 -7.75
N LYS A 184 -15.53 -11.79 -7.27
CA LYS A 184 -14.86 -10.71 -6.50
C LYS A 184 -14.48 -11.16 -5.10
N ASP A 185 -15.37 -11.87 -4.43
CA ASP A 185 -15.21 -12.35 -3.05
C ASP A 185 -15.16 -13.88 -3.03
N GLU A 186 -14.22 -14.46 -3.80
CA GLU A 186 -14.10 -15.91 -3.99
C GLU A 186 -13.52 -16.60 -2.74
N ILE A 187 -14.01 -17.81 -2.47
CA ILE A 187 -13.54 -18.67 -1.38
C ILE A 187 -13.19 -20.02 -2.00
N SER A 188 -11.92 -20.41 -1.93
CA SER A 188 -11.53 -21.75 -2.40
C SER A 188 -11.82 -22.80 -1.33
N TYR A 189 -12.83 -23.62 -1.61
CA TYR A 189 -13.18 -24.77 -0.79
C TYR A 189 -12.10 -25.85 -0.82
N GLU A 190 -11.37 -26.00 -1.94
CA GLU A 190 -10.28 -26.96 -2.08
C GLU A 190 -9.07 -26.64 -1.21
N PHE A 191 -8.88 -25.37 -0.86
CA PHE A 191 -7.78 -24.88 -0.03
C PHE A 191 -8.27 -24.37 1.32
N ASN A 192 -9.05 -25.18 2.04
CA ASN A 192 -9.52 -24.89 3.41
C ASN A 192 -10.28 -23.55 3.55
N ASN A 193 -11.14 -23.24 2.58
CA ASN A 193 -11.89 -21.97 2.53
C ASN A 193 -10.97 -20.74 2.48
N ALA A 194 -9.81 -20.86 1.83
CA ALA A 194 -8.90 -19.73 1.67
C ALA A 194 -9.57 -18.63 0.82
N PRO A 195 -9.51 -17.36 1.25
CA PRO A 195 -10.02 -16.25 0.47
C PRO A 195 -9.14 -16.02 -0.77
N MET A 196 -9.79 -15.77 -1.91
CA MET A 196 -9.16 -15.41 -3.17
C MET A 196 -9.81 -14.12 -3.74
N PRO A 197 -9.63 -12.96 -3.10
CA PRO A 197 -10.28 -11.74 -3.56
C PRO A 197 -9.88 -11.40 -5.00
N TYR A 198 -10.82 -10.87 -5.78
CA TYR A 198 -10.64 -10.49 -7.18
C TYR A 198 -10.21 -11.67 -8.08
N ALA A 199 -10.81 -12.85 -7.91
CA ALA A 199 -10.45 -14.08 -8.63
C ALA A 199 -10.88 -14.10 -10.12
N ILE A 200 -9.91 -14.04 -11.03
CA ILE A 200 -10.10 -14.08 -12.49
C ILE A 200 -9.64 -15.44 -13.00
N TYR A 201 -10.58 -16.34 -13.24
CA TYR A 201 -10.31 -17.69 -13.73
C TYR A 201 -10.01 -17.67 -15.23
N PHE A 202 -8.99 -18.41 -15.63
CA PHE A 202 -8.61 -18.61 -17.03
C PHE A 202 -8.57 -20.08 -17.44
N THR A 203 -8.85 -20.99 -16.50
CA THR A 203 -9.08 -22.42 -16.78
C THR A 203 -10.36 -22.90 -16.12
N ASN A 204 -10.88 -24.05 -16.57
CA ASN A 204 -12.06 -24.67 -15.96
C ASN A 204 -11.73 -25.51 -14.72
N ASN A 205 -10.45 -25.77 -14.45
CA ASN A 205 -9.97 -26.56 -13.31
C ASN A 205 -9.42 -25.70 -12.15
N GLY A 206 -9.77 -24.40 -12.10
CA GLY A 206 -9.55 -23.57 -10.92
C GLY A 206 -8.29 -22.68 -10.92
N HIS A 207 -7.58 -22.54 -12.03
CA HIS A 207 -6.45 -21.60 -12.12
C HIS A 207 -6.97 -20.18 -12.34
N ALA A 208 -6.53 -19.26 -11.49
CA ALA A 208 -6.97 -17.87 -11.50
C ALA A 208 -5.83 -16.89 -11.17
N PHE A 209 -6.00 -15.65 -11.61
CA PHE A 209 -5.36 -14.51 -10.97
C PHE A 209 -6.16 -14.13 -9.73
N HIS A 210 -5.53 -13.84 -8.61
CA HIS A 210 -6.24 -13.31 -7.44
C HIS A 210 -5.30 -12.55 -6.50
N GLU A 211 -5.89 -11.79 -5.59
CA GLU A 211 -5.16 -11.11 -4.53
C GLU A 211 -4.48 -12.11 -3.58
N GLY A 212 -3.23 -11.83 -3.23
CA GLY A 212 -2.50 -12.57 -2.21
C GLY A 212 -1.03 -12.17 -2.16
N SER A 213 -0.33 -12.54 -1.08
CA SER A 213 1.09 -12.21 -0.91
C SER A 213 1.98 -12.90 -1.96
N PRO A 214 2.73 -12.15 -2.80
CA PRO A 214 3.69 -12.73 -3.73
C PRO A 214 4.95 -13.31 -3.05
N ALA A 215 5.10 -13.15 -1.73
CA ALA A 215 6.22 -13.71 -0.97
C ALA A 215 6.17 -15.25 -0.89
N TYR A 216 5.03 -15.85 -1.22
CA TYR A 216 4.82 -17.28 -1.17
C TYR A 216 4.20 -17.77 -2.48
N ASP A 217 4.76 -18.84 -3.03
CA ASP A 217 4.21 -19.50 -4.20
C ASP A 217 2.83 -20.10 -3.90
N SER A 218 1.99 -20.16 -4.94
CA SER A 218 0.62 -20.62 -4.87
C SER A 218 0.52 -22.14 -5.11
N ALA A 219 -0.71 -22.64 -5.16
CA ALA A 219 -1.04 -24.00 -5.59
C ALA A 219 -1.47 -24.08 -7.07
N GLY A 220 -1.03 -23.14 -7.91
CA GLY A 220 -1.29 -23.10 -9.36
C GLY A 220 -1.80 -21.73 -9.84
N CYS A 221 -2.46 -20.98 -8.97
CA CYS A 221 -2.92 -19.63 -9.28
C CYS A 221 -1.77 -18.61 -9.43
N VAL A 222 -2.07 -17.46 -10.01
CA VAL A 222 -1.15 -16.32 -10.05
C VAL A 222 -1.57 -15.32 -8.98
N ARG A 223 -0.80 -15.22 -7.89
CA ARG A 223 -1.04 -14.25 -6.81
C ARG A 223 -0.54 -12.88 -7.21
N LEU A 224 -1.35 -11.86 -6.93
CA LEU A 224 -1.08 -10.46 -7.21
C LEU A 224 -1.16 -9.64 -5.91
N PRO A 225 -0.32 -8.60 -5.73
CA PRO A 225 -0.55 -7.57 -4.74
C PRO A 225 -1.96 -6.99 -4.87
N ASN A 226 -2.54 -6.54 -3.75
CA ASN A 226 -3.92 -6.07 -3.69
C ASN A 226 -4.30 -5.07 -4.81
N GLN A 227 -3.46 -4.04 -5.02
CA GLN A 227 -3.75 -3.02 -6.03
C GLN A 227 -3.67 -3.56 -7.46
N ASP A 228 -2.76 -4.50 -7.72
CA ASP A 228 -2.64 -5.16 -9.03
C ASP A 228 -3.83 -6.09 -9.29
N ALA A 229 -4.27 -6.84 -8.27
CA ALA A 229 -5.45 -7.69 -8.37
C ALA A 229 -6.71 -6.87 -8.71
N ILE A 230 -6.90 -5.72 -8.05
CA ILE A 230 -7.99 -4.78 -8.35
C ILE A 230 -7.90 -4.26 -9.79
N THR A 231 -6.70 -3.86 -10.23
CA THR A 231 -6.49 -3.36 -11.59
C THR A 231 -6.79 -4.45 -12.63
N PHE A 232 -6.21 -5.64 -12.48
CA PHE A 232 -6.48 -6.78 -13.37
C PHE A 232 -7.98 -7.09 -13.42
N TRP A 233 -8.63 -7.10 -12.27
CA TRP A 233 -10.06 -7.36 -12.19
C TRP A 233 -10.90 -6.31 -12.91
N ASN A 234 -10.55 -5.03 -12.80
CA ASN A 234 -11.32 -3.98 -13.47
C ASN A 234 -11.12 -3.95 -14.99
N HIS A 235 -9.95 -4.39 -15.47
CA HIS A 235 -9.56 -4.22 -16.88
C HIS A 235 -9.70 -5.48 -17.74
N LEU A 236 -9.72 -6.68 -17.14
CA LEU A 236 -9.95 -7.93 -17.86
C LEU A 236 -11.44 -8.27 -17.95
N ASN A 237 -11.86 -8.73 -19.13
CA ASN A 237 -13.20 -9.19 -19.43
C ASN A 237 -13.22 -10.70 -19.67
N ILE A 238 -14.37 -11.34 -19.48
CA ILE A 238 -14.56 -12.72 -19.92
C ILE A 238 -14.32 -12.80 -21.44
N GLY A 239 -13.52 -13.77 -21.88
CA GLY A 239 -13.07 -13.95 -23.25
C GLY A 239 -11.69 -13.33 -23.55
N ASP A 240 -11.15 -12.48 -22.67
CA ASP A 240 -9.84 -11.88 -22.89
C ASP A 240 -8.74 -12.95 -22.91
N LYS A 241 -7.86 -12.88 -23.93
CA LYS A 241 -6.76 -13.82 -24.11
C LYS A 241 -5.71 -13.64 -23.01
N VAL A 242 -5.36 -14.76 -22.39
CA VAL A 242 -4.31 -14.91 -21.38
C VAL A 242 -3.18 -15.72 -22.00
N PHE A 243 -1.96 -15.21 -21.99
CA PHE A 243 -0.79 -15.95 -22.45
C PHE A 243 0.21 -16.16 -21.31
N ILE A 244 0.61 -17.40 -21.07
CA ILE A 244 1.49 -17.78 -19.97
C ILE A 244 2.69 -18.53 -20.54
N TYR A 245 3.90 -18.09 -20.21
CA TYR A 245 5.14 -18.71 -20.68
C TYR A 245 6.20 -18.86 -19.60
#